data_AF-A0AAV2HCW6-F1
#
_entry.id   AF-A0AAV2HCW6-F1
#
_cell.length_a   1.000
_cell.length_b   1.000
_cell.length_c   1.000
_cell.angle_alpha   90.00
_cell.angle_beta   90.00
_cell.angle_gamma   90.00
#
_symmetry.space_group_name_H-M   'P 1'
#
loop_
_entity.id
_entity.type
_entity.pdbx_description
1 polymer ?
#
loop_
_entity_poly.entity_id
_entity_poly.type
_entity_poly.pdbx_seq_one_letter_code
_entity_poly.pdbx_strand_id
1 'polypeptide(L)' 'MGSTVGPCLNHSSQVPPGASLFRYCDIRCKGGFLYAEATSANMTFTFITGKGDQLYTATVFPRHN' A
#
# COMPACT_ATOMS: atom_id res chain seq x y z
N MET A 1 3.92 0.49 15.11
CA MET A 1 3.27 1.81 15.29
C MET A 1 3.50 2.62 14.02
N GLY A 2 2.44 3.00 13.31
CA GLY A 2 2.52 3.63 12.00
C GLY A 2 2.85 5.12 12.11
N SER A 3 3.98 5.53 11.55
CA SER A 3 4.45 6.92 11.52
C SER A 3 3.75 7.67 10.38
N THR A 4 2.82 8.56 10.69
CA THR A 4 2.26 9.53 9.74
C THR A 4 3.21 10.72 9.61
N VAL A 5 4.02 10.81 8.55
CA VAL A 5 4.92 11.96 8.33
C VAL A 5 4.84 12.41 6.87
N GLY A 6 4.37 13.64 6.61
CA GLY A 6 4.55 14.37 5.34
C GLY A 6 3.26 14.70 4.53
N PRO A 7 3.21 15.84 3.80
CA PRO A 7 2.01 16.67 3.55
C PRO A 7 1.16 16.23 2.35
N CYS A 8 0.91 14.92 2.18
CA CYS A 8 -0.04 14.43 1.19
C CYS A 8 -1.45 14.29 1.80
N LEU A 9 -1.96 15.36 2.42
CA LEU A 9 -3.28 15.39 3.07
C LEU A 9 -4.30 16.26 2.32
N ASN A 10 -3.91 16.98 1.27
CA ASN A 10 -4.79 17.94 0.59
C ASN A 10 -6.11 17.34 0.09
N HIS A 11 -6.15 16.03 -0.15
CA HIS A 11 -7.36 15.31 -0.59
C HIS A 11 -7.80 14.23 0.39
N SER A 12 -7.29 14.21 1.63
CA SER A 12 -7.68 13.17 2.59
C SER A 12 -9.16 13.25 2.96
N SER A 13 -9.74 14.46 2.97
CA SER A 13 -11.17 14.68 3.18
C SER A 13 -12.04 14.26 1.99
N GLN A 14 -11.45 14.01 0.82
CA GLN A 14 -12.14 13.54 -0.39
C GLN A 14 -12.16 12.01 -0.51
N VAL A 15 -11.45 11.31 0.38
CA VAL A 15 -11.43 9.85 0.44
C VAL A 15 -12.42 9.38 1.50
N PRO A 16 -13.40 8.53 1.16
CA PRO A 16 -14.32 7.99 2.15
C PRO A 16 -13.59 7.31 3.32
N PRO A 17 -14.08 7.48 4.57
CA PRO A 17 -13.51 6.78 5.71
C PRO A 17 -13.39 5.27 5.47
N GLY A 18 -12.21 4.71 5.72
CA GLY A 18 -11.94 3.28 5.55
C GLY A 18 -11.57 2.82 4.13
N ALA A 19 -11.67 3.68 3.11
CA ALA A 19 -11.29 3.30 1.73
C ALA A 19 -9.76 3.19 1.53
N SER A 20 -8.97 4.00 2.26
CA SER A 20 -7.51 3.94 2.23
C SER A 20 -6.99 3.06 3.37
N LEU A 21 -6.42 1.91 3.03
CA LEU A 21 -5.91 0.93 4.01
C LEU A 21 -4.41 1.10 4.29
N PHE A 22 -3.66 1.65 3.35
CA PHE A 22 -2.21 1.81 3.46
C PHE A 22 -1.74 3.08 2.75
N ARG A 23 -0.81 3.80 3.40
CA ARG A 23 -0.12 4.97 2.84
C ARG A 23 1.31 5.02 3.38
N TYR A 24 2.26 5.20 2.48
CA TYR A 24 3.66 5.46 2.81
C TYR A 24 4.16 6.65 2.00
N CYS A 25 4.66 7.67 2.68
CA CYS A 25 5.24 8.85 2.08
C CYS A 25 6.37 9.32 3.00
N ASP A 26 7.63 9.18 2.56
CA ASP A 26 8.76 9.87 3.18
C ASP A 26 9.55 10.50 2.03
N ILE A 27 9.60 11.83 2.02
CA ILE A 27 10.29 12.60 0.97
C ILE A 27 11.81 12.34 0.93
N ARG A 28 12.38 11.76 2.00
CA ARG A 28 13.80 11.38 2.09
C ARG A 28 14.05 9.98 1.55
N CYS A 29 13.00 9.18 1.36
CA CYS A 29 13.12 7.84 0.81
C CYS A 29 13.22 7.87 -0.71
N LYS A 30 13.89 6.85 -1.27
CA LYS A 30 14.02 6.65 -2.73
C LYS A 30 12.72 6.15 -3.40
N GLY A 31 11.57 6.39 -2.76
CA GLY A 31 10.31 5.78 -3.14
C GLY A 31 10.26 4.27 -2.88
N GLY A 32 9.48 3.58 -3.69
CA GLY A 32 9.24 2.14 -3.61
C GLY A 32 8.41 1.65 -4.79
N PHE A 33 8.10 0.37 -4.81
CA PHE A 33 7.29 -0.26 -5.84
C PHE A 33 6.33 -1.28 -5.22
N LEU A 34 5.35 -1.72 -6.02
CA LEU A 34 4.45 -2.80 -5.69
C LEU A 34 4.89 -4.06 -6.42
N TYR A 35 5.08 -5.15 -5.68
CA TYR A 35 5.19 -6.49 -6.23
C TYR A 35 3.83 -7.20 -6.06
N ALA A 36 3.32 -7.77 -7.15
CA ALA A 36 2.06 -8.50 -7.14
C ALA A 36 2.31 -9.94 -7.60
N GLU A 37 1.84 -10.89 -6.80
CA GLU A 37 1.81 -12.31 -7.13
C GLU A 37 0.36 -12.75 -7.30
N ALA A 38 0.05 -13.41 -8.41
CA ALA A 38 -1.28 -13.88 -8.72
C ALA A 38 -1.25 -15.38 -8.99
N THR A 39 -2.12 -16.11 -8.29
CA THR A 39 -2.36 -17.55 -8.45
C THR A 39 -3.84 -17.79 -8.74
N SER A 40 -4.21 -19.04 -9.04
CA SER A 40 -5.62 -19.43 -9.12
C SER A 40 -6.36 -19.30 -7.78
N ALA A 41 -5.64 -19.30 -6.65
CA ALA A 41 -6.22 -19.26 -5.31
C ALA A 41 -6.36 -17.84 -4.76
N ASN A 42 -5.46 -16.91 -5.11
CA ASN A 42 -5.44 -15.53 -4.62
C ASN A 42 -4.49 -14.62 -5.40
N MET A 43 -4.55 -13.33 -5.09
CA MET A 43 -3.57 -12.34 -5.49
C MET A 43 -3.03 -11.63 -4.24
N THR A 44 -1.72 -11.57 -4.11
CA THR A 44 -1.04 -10.91 -2.99
C THR A 44 -0.24 -9.72 -3.49
N PHE A 45 -0.49 -8.57 -2.87
CA PHE A 45 0.17 -7.30 -3.13
C PHE A 45 1.16 -7.01 -2.02
N THR A 46 2.42 -6.75 -2.35
CA THR A 46 3.46 -6.38 -1.38
C THR A 46 4.11 -5.06 -1.80
N PHE A 47 3.98 -4.03 -0.97
CA PHE A 47 4.65 -2.74 -1.15
C PHE A 47 6.06 -2.79 -0.56
N ILE A 48 7.06 -2.41 -1.35
CA ILE A 48 8.48 -2.54 -1.00
C ILE A 48 9.17 -1.19 -1.20
N THR A 49 10.01 -0.75 -0.26
CA THR A 49 10.82 0.46 -0.40
C THR A 49 11.92 0.27 -1.44
N GLY A 50 12.49 1.37 -1.94
CA GLY A 50 13.70 1.33 -2.77
C GLY A 50 14.95 0.77 -2.08
N LYS A 51 14.88 0.46 -0.77
CA LYS A 51 15.94 -0.25 -0.02
C LYS A 51 15.68 -1.74 0.13
N GLY A 52 14.50 -2.22 -0.28
CA GLY A 52 14.08 -3.62 -0.16
C GLY A 52 13.23 -3.92 1.08
N ASP A 53 12.92 -2.92 1.91
CA ASP A 53 12.08 -3.13 3.10
C ASP A 53 10.62 -3.37 2.68
N GLN A 54 10.01 -4.43 3.18
CA GLN A 54 8.57 -4.65 3.01
C GLN A 54 7.78 -3.72 3.93
N LEU A 55 6.83 -2.99 3.35
CA LEU A 55 6.03 -1.99 4.05
C LEU A 55 4.63 -2.48 4.41
N TYR A 56 3.97 -3.18 3.48
CA TYR A 56 2.60 -3.61 3.63
C TYR A 56 2.29 -4.74 2.66
N THR A 57 1.48 -5.70 3.12
CA THR A 57 1.01 -6.81 2.31
C THR A 57 -0.50 -6.95 2.44
N ALA A 58 -1.19 -7.17 1.32
CA ALA A 58 -2.61 -7.47 1.29
C ALA A 58 -2.88 -8.61 0.32
N THR A 59 -3.68 -9.58 0.75
CA THR A 59 -4.14 -10.69 -0.08
C THR A 59 -5.61 -10.52 -0.39
N VAL A 60 -5.98 -10.68 -1.66
CA VAL A 60 -7.36 -10.71 -2.14
C VAL A 60 -7.63 -12.07 -2.78
N PHE A 61 -8.83 -12.59 -2.53
CA PHE A 61 -9.26 -13.87 -3.10
C PHE A 61 -10.06 -13.65 -4.39
N PRO A 62 -10.07 -14.62 -5.32
CA PRO A 62 -10.91 -14.55 -6.51
C PRO A 62 -12.36 -14.33 -6.10
N ARG A 63 -13.05 -13.45 -6.83
CA ARG A 63 -14.49 -13.29 -6.65
C ARG A 63 -15.16 -14.46 -7.35
N HIS A 64 -16.15 -15.08 -6.70
CA HIS A 64 -17.02 -16.03 -7.37
C HIS A 64 -17.76 -15.32 -8.52
N ASN A 65 -17.82 -15.98 -9.68
CA ASN A 65 -18.78 -15.68 -10.74
C ASN A 65 -20.03 -16.54 -10.56
#